data_AF-A0A351F704-F1
#
_entry.id   AF-A0A351F704-F1
#
_cell.length_a   1.000
_cell.length_b   1.000
_cell.length_c   1.000
_cell.angle_alpha   90.00
_cell.angle_beta   90.00
_cell.angle_gamma   90.00
#
_symmetry.space_group_name_H-M   'P 1'
#
loop_
_entity.id
_entity.type
_entity.pdbx_description
1 polymer ?
#
loop_
_entity_poly.entity_id
_entity_poly.type
_entity_poly.pdbx_seq_one_letter_code
_entity_poly.pdbx_strand_id
1 'polypeptide(L)'
;MIKFSPVNYDKLPEPYCLDSSLNGYIGYDMSNSEQECGFSVFRVNGYTMEIVEIVTDSDDETVEGFIRSSLNYGANRGAYIAYFKAAKGKNVAENLGFKNNGDNVPEGEIPELLAGHCCKNK
;
A
#
# COMPACT_ATOMS: atom_id res chain seq x y z
N MET A 1 -2.65 8.48 -16.05
CA MET A 1 -3.62 7.87 -15.11
C MET A 1 -3.03 6.54 -14.69
N ILE A 2 -2.87 6.28 -13.40
CA ILE A 2 -2.27 5.03 -12.93
C ILE A 2 -3.35 3.98 -12.68
N LYS A 3 -3.14 2.78 -13.21
CA LYS A 3 -3.95 1.59 -12.93
C LYS A 3 -3.21 0.68 -11.96
N PHE A 4 -3.77 0.45 -10.79
CA PHE A 4 -3.25 -0.52 -9.81
C PHE A 4 -3.90 -1.88 -10.03
N SER A 5 -3.12 -2.88 -10.44
CA SER A 5 -3.61 -4.23 -10.72
C SER A 5 -3.19 -5.20 -9.62
N PRO A 6 -4.12 -5.93 -8.97
CA PRO A 6 -3.77 -6.87 -7.92
C PRO A 6 -3.01 -8.05 -8.50
N VAL A 7 -2.02 -8.54 -7.76
CA VAL A 7 -1.22 -9.70 -8.12
C VAL A 7 -1.04 -10.63 -6.91
N ASN A 8 -0.90 -11.91 -7.21
CA ASN A 8 -0.48 -12.91 -6.23
C ASN A 8 1.04 -12.83 -6.03
N TYR A 9 1.52 -13.45 -4.95
CA TYR A 9 2.93 -13.45 -4.58
C TYR A 9 3.85 -13.87 -5.74
N ASP A 10 3.47 -14.87 -6.55
CA ASP A 10 4.28 -15.42 -7.65
C ASP A 10 4.62 -14.41 -8.75
N LYS A 11 3.93 -13.27 -8.80
CA LYS A 11 4.19 -12.18 -9.75
C LYS A 11 4.89 -10.98 -9.12
N LEU A 12 5.21 -11.02 -7.83
CA LEU A 12 5.99 -9.98 -7.19
C LEU A 12 7.48 -10.11 -7.53
N PRO A 13 8.27 -9.03 -7.46
CA PRO A 13 9.72 -9.13 -7.60
C PRO A 13 10.36 -9.92 -6.46
N GLU A 14 11.55 -10.47 -6.68
CA GLU A 14 12.36 -11.06 -5.61
C GLU A 14 12.67 -10.03 -4.49
N PRO A 15 12.70 -10.44 -3.22
CA PRO A 15 12.53 -11.81 -2.72
C PRO A 15 11.05 -12.21 -2.47
N TYR A 16 10.09 -11.35 -2.78
CA TYR A 16 8.70 -11.50 -2.35
C TYR A 16 7.96 -12.64 -3.06
N CYS A 17 8.39 -13.03 -4.26
CA CYS A 17 7.78 -14.15 -5.00
C CYS A 17 7.91 -15.53 -4.36
N LEU A 18 8.64 -15.64 -3.26
CA LEU A 18 8.85 -16.89 -2.54
C LEU A 18 7.95 -17.02 -1.30
N ASP A 19 7.26 -15.96 -0.88
CA ASP A 19 6.40 -15.95 0.31
C ASP A 19 4.91 -15.95 -0.07
N SER A 20 4.30 -17.12 -0.02
CA SER A 20 2.86 -17.31 -0.33
C SER A 20 1.88 -16.58 0.60
N SER A 21 2.36 -16.01 1.72
CA SER A 21 1.54 -15.16 2.59
C SER A 21 1.40 -13.73 2.08
N LEU A 22 2.20 -13.35 1.07
CA LEU A 22 2.21 -12.01 0.50
C LEU A 22 1.19 -11.86 -0.63
N ASN A 23 0.78 -10.61 -0.82
CA ASN A 23 -0.05 -10.14 -1.91
C ASN A 23 0.58 -8.82 -2.40
N GLY A 24 0.16 -8.35 -3.57
CA GLY A 24 0.59 -7.03 -3.99
C GLY A 24 -0.27 -6.40 -5.06
N TYR A 25 0.13 -5.19 -5.42
CA TYR A 25 -0.35 -4.49 -6.61
C TYR A 25 0.83 -4.11 -7.48
N ILE A 26 0.67 -4.18 -8.80
CA ILE A 26 1.56 -3.54 -9.77
C ILE A 26 0.83 -2.32 -10.37
N GLY A 27 1.51 -1.18 -10.38
CA GLY A 27 1.01 0.06 -10.97
C GLY A 27 1.45 0.19 -12.43
N TYR A 28 0.52 0.59 -13.29
CA TYR A 28 0.77 0.83 -14.71
C TYR A 28 0.36 2.25 -15.08
N ASP A 29 1.26 3.02 -15.69
CA ASP A 29 0.93 4.33 -16.24
C ASP A 29 0.23 4.19 -17.60
N MET A 30 -1.09 4.36 -17.58
CA MET A 30 -1.94 4.28 -18.77
C MET A 30 -1.69 5.45 -19.73
N SER A 31 -1.03 6.52 -19.28
CA SER A 31 -0.64 7.64 -20.14
C SER A 31 0.66 7.37 -20.89
N ASN A 32 1.43 6.35 -20.50
CA ASN A 32 2.73 6.01 -21.08
C ASN A 32 2.80 4.51 -21.46
N SER A 33 1.98 4.10 -22.42
CA SER A 33 1.99 2.73 -22.99
C SER A 33 1.86 1.60 -21.97
N GLU A 34 1.14 1.83 -20.86
CA GLU A 34 0.99 0.86 -19.76
C GLU A 34 2.33 0.45 -19.15
N GLN A 35 3.31 1.37 -19.12
CA GLN A 35 4.59 1.11 -18.47
C GLN A 35 4.39 0.89 -16.97
N GLU A 36 5.05 -0.14 -16.43
CA GLU A 36 5.09 -0.38 -14.99
C GLU A 36 5.74 0.80 -14.27
N CYS A 37 5.05 1.35 -13.27
CA CYS A 37 5.50 2.50 -12.50
C CYS A 37 5.83 2.16 -11.04
N GLY A 38 5.68 0.89 -10.64
CA GLY A 38 6.03 0.41 -9.32
C GLY A 38 5.13 -0.72 -8.82
N PHE A 39 5.33 -1.11 -7.57
CA PHE A 39 4.53 -2.13 -6.89
C PHE A 39 4.41 -1.88 -5.39
N SER A 40 3.38 -2.49 -4.78
CA SER A 40 3.26 -2.63 -3.33
C SER A 40 3.23 -4.10 -2.92
N VAL A 41 3.76 -4.37 -1.74
CA VAL A 41 3.77 -5.70 -1.12
C VAL A 41 3.10 -5.59 0.24
N PHE A 42 2.15 -6.47 0.52
CA PHE A 42 1.45 -6.49 1.79
C PHE A 42 0.98 -7.90 2.15
N ARG A 43 0.68 -8.10 3.43
CA ARG A 43 0.05 -9.32 3.95
C ARG A 43 -1.20 -8.97 4.73
N VAL A 44 -2.18 -9.87 4.72
CA VAL A 44 -3.40 -9.78 5.52
C VAL A 44 -3.42 -10.96 6.48
N ASN A 45 -3.62 -10.70 7.77
CA ASN A 45 -3.67 -11.73 8.80
C ASN A 45 -4.87 -11.49 9.73
N GLY A 46 -5.99 -12.15 9.41
CA GLY A 46 -7.25 -11.98 10.15
C GLY A 46 -7.71 -10.52 10.12
N TYR A 47 -7.74 -9.88 11.29
CA TYR A 47 -8.19 -8.50 11.45
C TYR A 47 -7.09 -7.46 11.19
N THR A 48 -5.87 -7.86 10.86
CA THR A 48 -4.75 -6.94 10.59
C THR A 48 -4.24 -7.05 9.16
N MET A 49 -3.59 -5.98 8.69
CA MET A 49 -2.77 -6.00 7.49
C MET A 49 -1.46 -5.28 7.71
N GLU A 50 -0.44 -5.66 6.95
CA GLU A 50 0.87 -5.02 6.98
C GLU A 50 1.28 -4.62 5.57
N ILE A 51 1.51 -3.33 5.34
CA ILE A 51 2.14 -2.83 4.11
C ILE A 51 3.64 -2.96 4.31
N VAL A 52 4.23 -3.95 3.63
CA VAL A 52 5.61 -4.39 3.83
C VAL A 52 6.57 -3.56 3.00
N GLU A 53 6.22 -3.28 1.74
CA GLU A 53 7.08 -2.55 0.83
C GLU A 53 6.26 -1.73 -0.18
N ILE A 54 6.81 -0.58 -0.56
CA ILE A 54 6.34 0.21 -1.71
C ILE A 54 7.57 0.62 -2.51
N VAL A 55 7.66 0.15 -3.76
CA VAL A 55 8.71 0.53 -4.70
C VAL A 55 8.08 1.22 -5.88
N THR A 56 8.41 2.48 -6.08
CA THR A 56 7.95 3.29 -7.22
C THR A 56 8.86 4.49 -7.35
N ASP A 57 9.21 4.93 -8.55
CA ASP A 57 9.91 6.21 -8.75
C ASP A 57 8.94 7.38 -9.04
N SER A 58 7.63 7.12 -8.88
CA SER A 58 6.57 8.07 -9.12
C SER A 58 6.31 8.99 -7.91
N ASP A 59 5.34 9.88 -8.08
CA ASP A 59 4.94 10.90 -7.11
C ASP A 59 4.19 10.35 -5.88
N ASP A 60 3.93 11.24 -4.92
CA ASP A 60 3.18 10.94 -3.69
C ASP A 60 1.75 10.46 -3.98
N GLU A 61 1.13 10.89 -5.09
CA GLU A 61 -0.20 10.43 -5.52
C GLU A 61 -0.17 8.94 -5.89
N THR A 62 0.89 8.51 -6.56
CA THR A 62 1.10 7.09 -6.89
C THR A 62 1.35 6.25 -5.64
N VAL A 63 2.14 6.76 -4.70
CA VAL A 63 2.34 6.14 -3.38
C VAL A 63 1.03 6.04 -2.62
N GLU A 64 0.23 7.11 -2.56
CA GLU A 64 -1.10 7.12 -1.94
C GLU A 64 -2.01 6.05 -2.58
N GLY A 65 -1.98 5.93 -3.91
CA GLY A 65 -2.72 4.92 -4.66
C GLY A 65 -2.33 3.49 -4.28
N PHE A 66 -1.04 3.20 -4.09
CA PHE A 66 -0.58 1.90 -3.58
C PHE A 66 -1.06 1.62 -2.15
N ILE A 67 -0.97 2.62 -1.26
CA ILE A 67 -1.44 2.49 0.12
C ILE A 67 -2.94 2.19 0.12
N ARG A 68 -3.75 3.02 -0.54
CA ARG A 68 -5.20 2.86 -0.59
C ARG A 68 -5.64 1.56 -1.25
N SER A 69 -4.96 1.12 -2.30
CA SER A 69 -5.27 -0.17 -2.97
C SER A 69 -5.01 -1.34 -2.03
N SER A 70 -3.91 -1.30 -1.28
CA SER A 70 -3.56 -2.30 -0.27
C SER A 70 -4.59 -2.29 0.88
N LEU A 71 -4.96 -1.12 1.39
CA LEU A 71 -5.97 -0.94 2.44
C LEU A 71 -7.34 -1.49 2.03
N ASN A 72 -7.80 -1.16 0.81
CA ASN A 72 -9.05 -1.70 0.27
C ASN A 72 -9.00 -3.23 0.14
N TYR A 73 -7.85 -3.79 -0.26
CA TYR A 73 -7.69 -5.25 -0.32
C TYR A 73 -7.86 -5.89 1.06
N GLY A 74 -7.24 -5.30 2.09
CA GLY A 74 -7.36 -5.74 3.48
C GLY A 74 -8.79 -5.62 4.02
N ALA A 75 -9.42 -4.46 3.85
CA ALA A 75 -10.79 -4.20 4.28
C ALA A 75 -11.78 -5.22 3.70
N ASN A 76 -11.66 -5.51 2.39
CA ASN A 76 -12.49 -6.50 1.71
C ASN A 76 -12.29 -7.95 2.20
N ARG A 77 -11.28 -8.19 3.04
CA ARG A 77 -10.96 -9.49 3.66
C ARG A 77 -11.12 -9.48 5.18
N GLY A 78 -11.71 -8.43 5.74
CA GLY A 78 -12.01 -8.33 7.17
C GLY A 78 -10.88 -7.75 8.02
N ALA A 79 -9.81 -7.23 7.40
CA ALA A 79 -8.84 -6.44 8.15
C ALA A 79 -9.47 -5.11 8.59
N TYR A 80 -9.14 -4.70 9.82
CA TYR A 80 -9.58 -3.45 10.44
C TYR A 80 -8.41 -2.56 10.85
N ILE A 81 -7.24 -3.15 11.13
CA ILE A 81 -6.03 -2.42 11.54
C ILE A 81 -4.95 -2.60 10.47
N ALA A 82 -4.29 -1.51 10.07
CA ALA A 82 -3.16 -1.55 9.16
C ALA A 82 -1.87 -1.09 9.86
N TYR A 83 -0.78 -1.78 9.55
CA TYR A 83 0.59 -1.44 9.94
C TYR A 83 1.38 -1.01 8.71
N PHE A 84 2.10 0.11 8.79
CA PHE A 84 2.94 0.63 7.72
C PHE A 84 4.41 0.33 8.00
N LYS A 85 4.92 -0.78 7.44
CA LYS A 85 6.30 -1.23 7.62
C LYS A 85 7.24 -0.81 6.48
N ALA A 86 6.68 -0.39 5.34
CA ALA A 86 7.45 0.08 4.20
C ALA A 86 8.36 1.26 4.58
N ALA A 87 9.59 1.24 4.06
CA ALA A 87 10.54 2.33 4.30
C ALA A 87 10.16 3.60 3.52
N LYS A 88 9.68 3.42 2.28
CA LYS A 88 9.21 4.48 1.39
C LYS A 88 7.76 4.83 1.67
N GLY A 89 7.40 6.11 1.51
CA GLY A 89 6.01 6.57 1.62
C GLY A 89 5.53 6.88 3.04
N LYS A 90 6.42 6.94 4.04
CA LYS A 90 6.05 7.26 5.44
C LYS A 90 5.30 8.60 5.57
N ASN A 91 5.77 9.65 4.91
CA ASN A 91 5.09 10.96 4.94
C ASN A 91 3.66 10.87 4.35
N VAL A 92 3.48 10.07 3.29
CA VAL A 92 2.16 9.85 2.68
C VAL A 92 1.26 9.05 3.62
N ALA A 93 1.80 8.01 4.28
CA ALA A 93 1.09 7.25 5.29
C ALA A 93 0.67 8.14 6.48
N GLU A 94 1.55 8.99 6.99
CA GLU A 94 1.25 9.94 8.06
C GLU A 94 0.15 10.93 7.63
N ASN A 95 0.21 11.45 6.40
CA ASN A 95 -0.84 12.31 5.84
C ASN A 95 -2.20 11.60 5.72
N LEU A 96 -2.20 10.29 5.47
CA LEU A 96 -3.40 9.45 5.48
C LEU A 96 -3.91 9.13 6.89
N GLY A 97 -3.16 9.47 7.93
CA GLY A 97 -3.57 9.31 9.33
C GLY A 97 -2.92 8.13 10.06
N PHE A 98 -1.93 7.46 9.49
CA PHE A 98 -1.11 6.49 10.24
C PHE A 98 -0.37 7.22 11.36
N LYS A 99 -0.36 6.64 12.56
CA LYS A 99 0.24 7.23 13.76
C LYS A 99 1.19 6.24 14.43
N ASN A 100 2.24 6.76 15.05
CA ASN A 100 3.16 5.96 15.85
C ASN A 100 2.62 5.82 17.28
N ASN A 101 2.31 4.59 17.71
CA ASN A 101 1.73 4.32 19.03
C ASN A 101 2.72 3.70 20.04
N GLY A 102 4.03 3.83 19.79
CA GLY A 102 5.09 3.43 20.72
C GLY A 102 6.01 2.32 20.20
N ASP A 103 5.51 1.45 19.31
CA ASP A 103 6.27 0.31 18.78
C ASP A 103 7.10 0.64 17.51
N ASN A 104 7.32 1.94 17.22
CA ASN A 104 8.03 2.47 16.04
C ASN A 104 7.48 2.05 14.65
N VAL A 105 6.36 1.33 14.60
CA VAL A 105 5.64 1.00 13.36
C VAL A 105 4.36 1.84 13.33
N PRO A 106 4.19 2.75 12.36
CA PRO A 106 2.95 3.49 12.21
C PRO A 106 1.77 2.55 11.97
N GLU A 107 0.67 2.80 12.67
CA GLU A 107 -0.57 2.03 12.58
C GLU A 107 -1.81 2.94 12.46
N GLY A 108 -2.92 2.36 12.01
CA GLY A 108 -4.21 3.06 11.98
C GLY A 108 -5.37 2.14 11.63
N GLU A 109 -6.58 2.59 11.94
CA GLU A 109 -7.80 1.88 11.58
C GLU A 109 -8.11 2.08 10.09
N ILE A 110 -8.25 0.98 9.35
CA ILE A 110 -8.44 1.01 7.89
C ILE A 110 -9.61 1.90 7.46
N PRO A 111 -10.79 1.89 8.12
CA PRO A 111 -11.88 2.79 7.76
C PRO A 111 -11.50 4.28 7.89
N GLU A 112 -10.74 4.64 8.93
CA GLU A 112 -10.28 6.03 9.13
C GLU A 112 -9.22 6.42 8.09
N LEU A 113 -8.26 5.52 7.84
CA LEU A 113 -7.20 5.72 6.84
C LEU A 113 -7.76 5.87 5.43
N LEU A 114 -8.81 5.11 5.09
CA LEU A 114 -9.50 5.22 3.81
C LEU A 114 -10.37 6.48 3.72
N ALA A 115 -10.93 6.96 4.84
CA ALA A 115 -11.67 8.22 4.90
C ALA A 115 -10.76 9.46 4.84
N GLY A 116 -9.46 9.30 5.14
CA GLY A 116 -8.46 10.35 5.20
C GLY A 116 -8.35 11.23 3.94
N HIS A 117 -7.80 12.44 4.14
CA HIS A 117 -7.70 13.45 3.10
C HIS A 117 -6.68 13.07 2.01
N CYS A 118 -7.04 13.33 0.75
CA CYS A 118 -6.13 13.18 -0.40
C CYS A 118 -4.97 14.18 -0.27
N CYS A 119 -3.76 13.83 -0.75
CA CYS A 119 -2.54 14.65 -0.69
C CYS A 119 -2.57 16.01 -1.42
N LYS A 120 -3.75 16.62 -1.62
CA LYS A 120 -3.89 18.00 -2.08
C LYS A 120 -3.74 18.97 -0.91
N ASN A 121 -2.52 19.11 -0.42
CA ASN A 121 -2.15 20.39 0.18
C ASN A 121 -2.14 21.42 -0.97
N LYS A 122 -3.13 22.31 -0.97
CA LYS A 122 -3.18 23.48 -1.87
C LYS A 122 -2.07 24.46 -1.53
#